data_AF-A0A5S4ZX22-F1
#
_entry.id   AF-A0A5S4ZX22-F1
#
_cell.length_a   1.000
_cell.length_b   1.000
_cell.length_c   1.000
_cell.angle_alpha   90.00
_cell.angle_beta   90.00
_cell.angle_gamma   90.00
#
_symmetry.space_group_name_H-M   'P 1'
#
loop_
_entity.id
_entity.type
_entity.pdbx_description
1 polymer ?
#
loop_
_entity_poly.entity_id
_entity_poly.type
_entity_poly.pdbx_seq_one_letter_code
_entity_poly.pdbx_strand_id
1 'polypeptide(L)'
;MPINKIKKILRRPFSQTDTATIKIGDVVLSMARQVSNSVPHEFSVYVPRVEIRQRYYQDNQLKYEKEMILNSLTIVHAPQHPPAESGRLFGPCQKMD
;
A
#
# COMPACT_ATOMS: atom_id res chain seq x y z
N MET A 1 46.44 -23.81 10.65
CA MET A 1 45.29 -24.10 9.75
C MET A 1 44.15 -23.15 10.14
N PRO A 2 43.69 -22.27 9.25
CA PRO A 2 42.91 -21.10 9.64
C PRO A 2 41.44 -21.44 9.94
N ILE A 3 40.93 -20.72 10.93
CA ILE A 3 39.57 -20.76 11.48
C ILE A 3 38.60 -20.23 10.42
N ASN A 4 37.78 -21.11 9.83
CA ASN A 4 36.76 -20.71 8.87
C ASN A 4 35.54 -20.11 9.59
N LYS A 5 35.66 -18.85 10.05
CA LYS A 5 34.52 -18.02 10.48
C LYS A 5 33.79 -17.51 9.24
N ILE A 6 33.05 -18.38 8.56
CA ILE A 6 32.05 -17.92 7.59
C ILE A 6 30.89 -17.36 8.40
N LYS A 7 30.95 -16.05 8.65
CA LYS A 7 29.79 -15.26 9.08
C LYS A 7 28.72 -15.47 8.00
N LYS A 8 27.76 -16.37 8.24
CA LYS A 8 26.50 -16.39 7.50
C LYS A 8 25.91 -14.99 7.67
N ILE A 9 26.08 -14.18 6.64
CA ILE A 9 25.42 -12.90 6.45
C ILE A 9 23.93 -13.19 6.67
N LEU A 10 23.43 -12.74 7.81
CA LEU A 10 22.02 -12.81 8.18
C LEU A 10 21.29 -11.96 7.12
N ARG A 11 20.81 -12.59 6.05
CA ARG A 11 19.95 -11.93 5.06
C ARG A 11 18.76 -11.39 5.85
N ARG A 12 18.72 -10.07 6.07
CA ARG A 12 17.53 -9.42 6.61
C ARG A 12 16.38 -9.82 5.68
N PRO A 13 15.28 -10.39 6.19
CA PRO A 13 14.13 -10.66 5.33
C PRO A 13 13.75 -9.33 4.68
N PHE A 14 13.53 -9.34 3.37
CA PHE A 14 12.95 -8.19 2.68
C PHE A 14 11.65 -7.85 3.41
N SER A 15 11.62 -6.71 4.09
CA SER A 15 10.47 -6.27 4.85
C SER A 15 9.82 -5.10 4.10
N GLN A 16 8.71 -5.35 3.42
CA GLN A 16 7.88 -4.27 2.91
C GLN A 16 7.20 -3.61 4.10
N THR A 17 7.31 -2.29 4.18
CA THR A 17 6.60 -1.48 5.18
C THR A 17 5.74 -0.48 4.42
N ASP A 18 4.42 -0.62 4.54
CA ASP A 18 3.45 0.29 3.94
C ASP A 18 2.84 1.15 5.05
N THR A 19 2.65 2.43 4.79
CA THR A 19 1.91 3.32 5.68
C THR A 19 1.07 4.27 4.85
N ALA A 20 -0.22 4.34 5.18
CA ALA A 20 -1.12 5.35 4.65
C ALA A 20 -1.79 6.09 5.80
N THR A 21 -1.99 7.39 5.60
CA THR A 21 -2.74 8.23 6.53
C THR A 21 -3.64 9.16 5.75
N ILE A 22 -4.90 9.22 6.19
CA ILE A 22 -5.93 10.11 5.65
C ILE A 22 -6.39 11.00 6.80
N LYS A 23 -6.30 12.32 6.60
CA LYS A 23 -6.77 13.31 7.56
C LYS A 23 -7.92 14.11 6.96
N ILE A 24 -9.08 14.07 7.61
CA ILE A 24 -10.30 14.78 7.22
C ILE A 24 -10.78 15.58 8.43
N GLY A 25 -10.54 16.89 8.42
CA GLY A 25 -10.77 17.73 9.61
C GLY A 25 -9.98 17.20 10.82
N ASP A 26 -10.70 16.86 11.88
CA ASP A 26 -10.15 16.30 13.11
C ASP A 26 -10.05 14.76 13.10
N VAL A 27 -10.59 14.10 12.07
CA VAL A 27 -10.54 12.65 11.94
C VAL A 27 -9.25 12.24 11.24
N VAL A 28 -8.50 11.32 11.85
CA VAL A 28 -7.29 10.72 11.30
C VAL A 28 -7.50 9.21 11.18
N LEU A 29 -7.36 8.69 9.96
CA LEU A 29 -7.32 7.26 9.69
C LEU A 29 -5.90 6.90 9.28
N SER A 30 -5.31 5.92 9.95
CA SER A 30 -3.96 5.44 9.63
C SER A 30 -3.95 3.92 9.53
N MET A 31 -3.25 3.41 8.52
CA MET A 31 -2.96 2.00 8.37
C MET A 31 -1.46 1.83 8.18
N ALA A 32 -0.87 0.94 8.96
CA ALA A 32 0.52 0.54 8.82
C ALA A 32 0.59 -0.98 8.69
N ARG A 33 1.42 -1.45 7.77
CA ARG A 33 1.61 -2.88 7.50
C ARG A 33 3.10 -3.16 7.39
N GLN A 34 3.55 -4.23 8.02
CA GLN A 34 4.89 -4.78 7.82
C GLN A 34 4.76 -6.22 7.34
N VAL A 35 5.35 -6.56 6.19
CA VAL A 35 5.30 -7.90 5.61
C VAL A 35 6.70 -8.38 5.31
N SER A 36 7.02 -9.60 5.75
CA SER A 36 8.27 -10.28 5.43
C SER A 36 8.13 -11.22 4.23
N ASN A 37 7.56 -10.72 3.12
CA ASN A 37 7.42 -11.48 1.88
C ASN A 37 8.44 -11.03 0.85
N SER A 38 8.97 -11.98 0.08
CA SER A 38 9.94 -11.72 -0.99
C SER A 38 9.31 -11.10 -2.23
N VAL A 39 7.98 -11.13 -2.32
CA VAL A 39 7.19 -10.58 -3.41
C VAL A 39 6.52 -9.29 -2.94
N PRO A 40 6.71 -8.16 -3.64
CA PRO A 40 5.99 -6.93 -3.34
C PRO A 40 4.47 -7.15 -3.46
N HIS A 41 3.73 -6.74 -2.45
CA HIS A 41 2.27 -6.87 -2.44
C HIS A 41 1.59 -5.54 -2.73
N GLU A 42 0.43 -5.62 -3.39
CA GLU A 42 -0.46 -4.49 -3.53
C GLU A 42 -0.97 -4.02 -2.16
N PHE A 43 -1.02 -2.71 -2.00
CA PHE A 43 -1.57 -2.02 -0.85
C PHE A 43 -2.46 -0.87 -1.35
N SER A 44 -3.72 -0.86 -0.93
CA SER A 44 -4.70 0.13 -1.39
C SER A 44 -5.59 0.61 -0.25
N VAL A 45 -5.91 1.90 -0.23
CA VAL A 45 -6.84 2.54 0.71
C VAL A 45 -7.93 3.24 -0.09
N TYR A 46 -9.18 3.01 0.31
CA TYR A 46 -10.36 3.56 -0.37
C TYR A 46 -11.21 4.34 0.63
N VAL A 47 -11.54 5.58 0.28
CA VAL A 47 -12.56 6.38 0.96
C VAL A 47 -13.69 6.62 -0.03
N PRO A 48 -14.80 5.86 0.06
CA PRO A 48 -15.89 5.94 -0.90
C PRO A 48 -16.50 7.33 -1.00
N ARG A 49 -16.63 8.02 0.15
CA ARG A 49 -17.22 9.35 0.22
C ARG A 49 -16.78 10.09 1.47
N VAL A 50 -16.51 11.38 1.32
CA VAL A 50 -16.28 12.34 2.41
C VAL A 50 -17.25 13.48 2.23
N GLU A 51 -18.01 13.80 3.27
CA GLU A 51 -18.87 14.97 3.30
C GLU A 51 -18.47 15.86 4.47
N ILE A 52 -18.10 17.11 4.18
CA ILE A 52 -17.83 18.14 5.18
C ILE A 52 -18.87 19.24 5.01
N ARG A 53 -19.69 19.46 6.03
CA ARG A 53 -20.70 20.52 6.08
C ARG A 53 -20.44 21.39 7.30
N GLN A 54 -20.15 22.67 7.07
CA GLN A 54 -19.84 23.63 8.12
C GLN A 54 -20.82 24.80 8.03
N ARG A 55 -21.38 25.19 9.17
CA ARG A 55 -22.23 26.38 9.32
C ARG A 55 -21.50 27.40 10.17
N TYR A 56 -21.42 28.63 9.68
CA TYR A 56 -20.76 29.72 10.36
C TYR A 56 -21.78 30.73 10.84
N TYR A 57 -21.80 30.94 12.16
CA TYR A 57 -22.70 31.87 12.83
C TYR A 57 -21.91 33.08 13.33
N GLN A 58 -22.49 34.27 13.20
CA GLN A 58 -22.01 35.50 13.80
C GLN A 58 -23.23 36.27 14.31
N ASP A 59 -23.16 36.78 15.54
CA ASP A 59 -24.26 37.48 16.21
C ASP A 59 -25.55 36.63 16.29
N ASN A 60 -25.40 35.32 16.56
CA ASN A 60 -26.48 34.33 16.50
C ASN A 60 -27.19 34.20 15.15
N GLN A 61 -26.66 34.80 14.08
CA GLN A 61 -27.20 34.71 12.73
C GLN A 61 -26.30 33.85 11.85
N LEU A 62 -26.90 32.98 11.04
CA LEU A 62 -26.19 32.20 10.04
C LEU A 62 -25.60 33.16 8.98
N LYS A 63 -24.28 33.22 8.88
CA LYS A 63 -23.59 34.06 7.88
C LYS A 63 -23.37 33.32 6.58
N TYR A 64 -22.87 32.10 6.65
CA TYR A 64 -22.67 31.27 5.48
C TYR A 64 -22.55 29.79 5.84
N GLU A 65 -22.75 28.98 4.81
CA GLU A 65 -22.54 27.53 4.84
C GLU A 65 -21.41 27.17 3.87
N LYS A 66 -20.63 26.16 4.25
CA LYS A 66 -19.60 25.57 3.40
C LYS A 66 -19.86 24.08 3.29
N GLU A 67 -19.96 23.58 2.06
CA GLU A 67 -20.08 22.17 1.76
C GLU A 67 -18.89 21.71 0.90
N MET A 68 -18.28 20.58 1.28
CA MET A 68 -17.25 19.91 0.51
C MET A 68 -17.58 18.43 0.46
N ILE A 69 -17.86 17.92 -0.73
CA ILE A 69 -18.13 16.51 -0.98
C ILE A 69 -17.02 15.96 -1.86
N LEU A 70 -16.26 14.99 -1.35
CA LEU A 70 -15.24 14.26 -2.09
C LEU A 70 -15.73 12.83 -2.30
N ASN A 71 -15.81 12.40 -3.55
CA ASN A 71 -16.19 11.04 -3.90
C ASN A 71 -14.95 10.25 -4.29
N SER A 72 -14.87 8.99 -3.84
CA SER A 72 -13.88 8.00 -4.28
C SER A 72 -12.42 8.44 -4.14
N LEU A 73 -11.98 8.82 -2.94
CA LEU A 73 -10.55 9.06 -2.70
C LEU A 73 -9.83 7.72 -2.59
N THR A 74 -8.78 7.53 -3.37
CA THR A 74 -8.03 6.28 -3.42
C THR A 74 -6.52 6.51 -3.32
N ILE A 75 -5.84 5.64 -2.60
CA ILE A 75 -4.38 5.54 -2.57
C ILE A 75 -4.06 4.11 -2.96
N VAL A 76 -3.28 3.91 -4.01
CA VAL A 76 -2.91 2.57 -4.51
C VAL A 76 -1.40 2.50 -4.66
N HIS A 77 -0.82 1.46 -4.07
CA HIS A 77 0.54 1.03 -4.26
C HIS A 77 0.49 -0.37 -4.87
N ALA A 78 0.67 -0.43 -6.20
CA ALA A 78 0.62 -1.67 -6.98
C ALA A 78 2.00 -1.94 -7.60
N PRO A 79 2.96 -2.48 -6.84
CA PRO A 79 4.27 -2.81 -7.38
C PRO A 79 4.13 -3.90 -8.46
N GLN A 80 4.55 -3.58 -9.68
CA GLN A 80 4.56 -4.57 -10.77
C GLN A 80 5.61 -5.64 -10.47
N HIS A 81 5.23 -6.91 -10.60
CA HIS A 81 6.23 -7.96 -10.75
C HIS A 81 7.13 -7.65 -11.95
N PRO A 82 8.44 -7.93 -11.90
CA PRO A 82 9.23 -8.04 -13.12
C PRO A 82 8.48 -8.99 -14.06
N PRO A 83 8.36 -8.68 -15.37
CA PRO A 83 7.79 -9.61 -16.32
C PRO A 83 8.45 -10.97 -16.09
N ALA A 84 7.65 -12.02 -15.92
CA ALA A 84 8.20 -13.36 -15.81
C ALA A 84 9.13 -13.55 -17.01
N GLU A 85 10.43 -13.67 -16.77
CA GLU A 85 11.39 -13.98 -17.82
C GLU A 85 10.84 -15.21 -18.54
N SER A 86 10.55 -15.00 -19.81
CA SER A 86 9.97 -15.93 -20.78
C SER A 86 10.13 -17.41 -20.40
N GLY A 87 9.11 -17.96 -19.74
CA GLY A 87 8.99 -19.40 -19.48
C GLY A 87 8.58 -20.16 -20.74
N ARG A 88 9.46 -20.21 -21.74
CA ARG A 88 9.41 -21.17 -22.86
C ARG A 88 10.83 -21.65 -23.20
N LEU A 89 11.48 -22.30 -22.25
CA LEU A 89 12.33 -23.43 -22.60
C LEU A 89 11.45 -24.67 -22.49
N PHE A 90 10.72 -24.95 -23.57
CA PHE A 90 10.14 -26.28 -23.80
C PHE A 90 11.29 -27.29 -23.76
N GLY A 91 11.42 -28.04 -22.67
CA GLY A 91 12.17 -29.29 -22.70
C GLY A 91 11.45 -30.26 -23.65
N PRO A 92 12.19 -31.06 -24.45
CA PRO A 92 11.54 -32.02 -25.34
C PRO A 92 10.78 -33.04 -24.50
N CYS A 93 9.48 -33.12 -24.75
CA CYS A 93 8.60 -34.14 -24.20
C CYS A 93 9.12 -35.50 -24.68
N GLN A 94 9.73 -36.29 -23.79
CA GLN A 94 10.04 -37.68 -24.09
C GLN A 94 8.71 -38.44 -24.16
N LYS A 95 8.32 -38.86 -25.36
CA LYS A 95 7.32 -39.90 -25.51
C LYS A 95 7.90 -41.19 -24.93
N MET A 96 7.18 -41.77 -23.97
CA MET A 96 7.22 -43.21 -23.75
C MET A 96 6.25 -43.85 -24.75
N ASP A 97 6.73 -44.94 -25.33
CA ASP A 97 6.12 -45.91 -26.26
C ASP A 97 6.19 -45.57 -27.77
#